data_AF-A0AAJ6M2Y3-F1
#
_entry.id   AF-A0AAJ6M2Y3-F1
#
_cell.length_a   1.000
_cell.length_b   1.000
_cell.length_c   1.000
_cell.angle_alpha   90.00
_cell.angle_beta   90.00
_cell.angle_gamma   90.00
#
_symmetry.space_group_name_H-M   'P 1'
#
loop_
_entity.id
_entity.type
_entity.pdbx_description
1 polymer ?
#
loop_
_entity_poly.entity_id
_entity_poly.type
_entity_poly.pdbx_seq_one_letter_code
_entity_poly.pdbx_strand_id
1 'polypeptide(L)'
;MTPLLTPSHDLLDLIHGQPHRQRLYRQLRGLPRRTQQVLLYSRLDELDYPAIAQRLHLTLGDVEQRMQSAMRVCCKPLLPGQSLAIHWYVKLQNPLTTASERIDFRRWLDSDGAHLAAFHATELQWRQLLAPATLLGHDRWHHKARQGLSLRGWATAGLAMALALELISQSL
;
A
#
# COMPACT_ATOMS: atom_id res chain seq x y z
N MET A 1 -36.89 37.71 23.49
CA MET A 1 -37.21 37.09 22.18
C MET A 1 -35.90 36.86 21.45
N THR A 2 -35.47 35.60 21.42
CA THR A 2 -34.29 35.07 20.71
C THR A 2 -34.52 35.10 19.19
N PRO A 3 -33.44 35.16 18.39
CA PRO A 3 -33.04 33.89 17.76
C PRO A 3 -31.56 33.57 17.93
N LEU A 4 -31.34 32.29 18.16
CA LEU A 4 -30.07 31.59 18.27
C LEU A 4 -29.41 31.50 16.88
N LEU A 5 -28.20 32.04 16.75
CA LEU A 5 -27.31 31.73 15.63
C LEU A 5 -26.81 30.30 15.81
N THR A 6 -27.21 29.43 14.89
CA THR A 6 -26.87 28.02 14.77
C THR A 6 -25.37 27.76 14.61
N PRO A 7 -24.73 26.92 15.45
CA PRO A 7 -23.43 26.32 15.17
C PRO A 7 -23.67 24.93 14.56
N SER A 8 -24.02 24.84 13.27
CA SER A 8 -24.38 23.54 12.67
C SER A 8 -23.43 23.04 11.58
N HIS A 9 -22.54 23.88 11.03
CA HIS A 9 -21.60 23.43 9.98
C HIS A 9 -20.30 22.82 10.57
N ASP A 10 -19.73 23.37 11.65
CA ASP A 10 -18.49 22.86 12.26
C ASP A 10 -18.63 21.45 12.87
N LEU A 11 -19.80 21.11 13.41
CA LEU A 11 -20.05 19.77 13.96
C LEU A 11 -20.23 18.71 12.88
N LEU A 12 -20.76 19.07 11.72
CA LEU A 12 -20.93 18.12 10.62
C LEU A 12 -19.59 17.74 10.01
N ASP A 13 -18.61 18.64 9.91
CA ASP A 13 -17.28 18.30 9.39
C ASP A 13 -16.44 17.45 10.36
N LEU A 14 -16.56 17.68 11.67
CA LEU A 14 -16.01 16.79 12.70
C LEU A 14 -16.66 15.39 12.67
N ILE A 15 -17.94 15.31 12.30
CA ILE A 15 -18.68 14.06 12.14
C ILE A 15 -18.45 13.44 10.75
N HIS A 16 -18.14 14.18 9.69
CA HIS A 16 -17.90 13.70 8.31
C HIS A 16 -16.45 13.27 8.04
N GLY A 17 -15.47 13.77 8.81
CA GLY A 17 -14.09 13.28 8.77
C GLY A 17 -13.96 11.82 9.22
N GLN A 18 -14.81 11.36 10.15
CA GLN A 18 -14.85 9.98 10.65
C GLN A 18 -15.38 8.95 9.62
N PRO A 19 -16.53 9.12 8.96
CA PRO A 19 -17.06 8.16 7.99
C PRO A 19 -16.20 8.05 6.75
N HIS A 20 -15.59 9.16 6.28
CA HIS A 20 -14.63 9.10 5.18
C HIS A 20 -13.38 8.32 5.57
N ARG A 21 -12.78 8.63 6.73
CA ARG A 21 -11.62 7.90 7.26
C ARG A 21 -11.92 6.41 7.51
N GLN A 22 -13.07 6.08 8.08
CA GLN A 22 -13.51 4.70 8.33
C GLN A 22 -13.79 3.96 7.01
N ARG A 23 -14.34 4.64 6.01
CA ARG A 23 -14.53 4.08 4.67
C ARG A 23 -13.18 3.77 4.02
N LEU A 24 -12.24 4.71 4.04
CA LEU A 24 -10.89 4.49 3.53
C LEU A 24 -10.18 3.37 4.28
N TYR A 25 -10.30 3.32 5.61
CA TYR A 25 -9.77 2.22 6.42
C TYR A 25 -10.35 0.86 6.01
N ARG A 26 -11.67 0.76 5.81
CA ARG A 26 -12.32 -0.47 5.34
C ARG A 26 -11.86 -0.87 3.94
N GLN A 27 -11.74 0.09 3.03
CA GLN A 27 -11.24 -0.14 1.68
C GLN A 27 -9.79 -0.63 1.70
N LEU A 28 -8.93 0.00 2.51
CA LEU A 28 -7.55 -0.42 2.71
C LEU A 28 -7.47 -1.82 3.31
N ARG A 29 -8.28 -2.12 4.33
CA ARG A 29 -8.34 -3.45 4.96
C ARG A 29 -8.84 -4.53 3.99
N GLY A 30 -9.67 -4.18 3.02
CA GLY A 30 -10.16 -5.09 1.98
C GLY A 30 -9.15 -5.39 0.87
N LEU A 31 -8.05 -4.64 0.77
CA LEU A 31 -7.00 -4.90 -0.22
C LEU A 31 -6.25 -6.21 0.07
N PRO A 32 -5.67 -6.87 -0.96
CA PRO A 32 -4.77 -7.98 -0.74
C PRO A 32 -3.61 -7.61 0.19
N ARG A 33 -3.22 -8.51 1.10
CA ARG A 33 -2.13 -8.30 2.09
C ARG A 33 -0.85 -7.72 1.47
N ARG A 34 -0.42 -8.24 0.31
CA ARG A 34 0.79 -7.76 -0.39
C ARG A 34 0.62 -6.32 -0.89
N THR A 35 -0.56 -5.96 -1.36
CA THR A 35 -0.88 -4.60 -1.80
C THR A 35 -0.93 -3.62 -0.62
N GLN A 36 -1.48 -4.05 0.52
CA GLN A 36 -1.40 -3.28 1.77
C GLN A 36 0.06 -3.06 2.20
N GLN A 37 0.91 -4.09 2.13
CA GLN A 37 2.33 -3.95 2.48
C GLN A 37 3.04 -2.93 1.61
N VAL A 38 2.85 -2.99 0.28
CA VAL A 38 3.43 -2.01 -0.66
C VAL A 38 3.01 -0.58 -0.27
N LEU A 39 1.73 -0.37 -0.01
CA LEU A 39 1.23 0.95 0.41
C LEU A 39 1.83 1.38 1.76
N LEU A 40 1.88 0.50 2.74
CA LEU A 40 2.39 0.82 4.08
C LEU A 40 3.89 1.14 4.03
N TYR A 41 4.69 0.37 3.30
CA TYR A 41 6.12 0.67 3.12
C TYR A 41 6.37 2.00 2.43
N SER A 42 5.57 2.35 1.43
CA SER A 42 5.68 3.65 0.76
C SER A 42 5.19 4.80 1.64
N ARG A 43 4.11 4.61 2.42
CA ARG A 43 3.47 5.70 3.19
C ARG A 43 4.02 5.92 4.58
N LEU A 44 4.35 4.86 5.30
CA LEU A 44 4.76 4.93 6.70
C LEU A 44 6.27 4.86 6.87
N ASP A 45 6.94 4.12 5.99
CA ASP A 45 8.38 3.89 6.06
C ASP A 45 9.15 4.70 5.01
N GLU A 46 8.45 5.39 4.11
CA GLU A 46 9.03 6.23 3.04
C GLU A 46 10.03 5.47 2.14
N LEU A 47 9.83 4.16 1.96
CA LEU A 47 10.67 3.36 1.07
C LEU A 47 10.36 3.67 -0.40
N ASP A 48 11.41 3.78 -1.20
CA ASP A 48 11.31 3.84 -2.65
C ASP A 48 10.87 2.51 -3.25
N TYR A 49 10.28 2.55 -4.45
CA TYR A 49 9.74 1.35 -5.10
C TYR A 49 10.79 0.26 -5.36
N PRO A 50 12.05 0.56 -5.72
CA PRO A 50 13.09 -0.47 -5.83
C PRO A 50 13.38 -1.16 -4.49
N ALA A 51 13.39 -0.42 -3.38
CA ALA A 51 13.60 -0.99 -2.05
C ALA A 51 12.42 -1.87 -1.61
N ILE A 52 11.19 -1.43 -1.90
CA ILE A 52 9.98 -2.24 -1.67
C ILE A 52 10.01 -3.54 -2.50
N ALA A 53 10.40 -3.44 -3.77
CA ALA A 53 10.51 -4.58 -4.67
C ALA A 53 11.50 -5.62 -4.14
N GLN A 54 12.69 -5.19 -3.72
CA GLN A 54 13.69 -6.06 -3.10
C GLN A 54 13.16 -6.71 -1.80
N ARG A 55 12.56 -5.93 -0.91
CA ARG A 55 12.08 -6.40 0.40
C ARG A 55 10.91 -7.39 0.30
N LEU A 56 10.06 -7.23 -0.71
CA LEU A 56 8.89 -8.10 -0.92
C LEU A 56 9.15 -9.23 -1.92
N HIS A 57 10.34 -9.28 -2.53
CA HIS A 57 10.69 -10.17 -3.64
C HIS A 57 9.69 -10.05 -4.81
N LEU A 58 9.42 -8.81 -5.24
CA LEU A 58 8.54 -8.45 -6.34
C LEU A 58 9.32 -7.76 -7.45
N THR A 59 8.77 -7.73 -8.66
CA THR A 59 9.32 -6.86 -9.72
C THR A 59 8.88 -5.40 -9.49
N LEU A 60 9.61 -4.45 -10.08
CA LEU A 60 9.25 -3.03 -10.01
C LEU A 60 7.86 -2.76 -10.61
N GLY A 61 7.55 -3.43 -11.73
CA GLY A 61 6.23 -3.37 -12.36
C GLY A 61 5.12 -3.89 -11.46
N ASP A 62 5.37 -4.98 -10.70
CA ASP A 62 4.38 -5.48 -9.74
C ASP A 62 4.11 -4.49 -8.61
N VAL A 63 5.14 -3.77 -8.14
CA VAL A 63 4.99 -2.72 -7.12
C VAL A 63 4.14 -1.58 -7.66
N GLU A 64 4.43 -1.10 -8.87
CA GLU A 64 3.64 -0.05 -9.55
C GLU A 64 2.17 -0.50 -9.73
N GLN A 65 1.93 -1.70 -10.25
CA GLN A 65 0.58 -2.24 -10.45
C GLN A 65 -0.20 -2.39 -9.14
N ARG A 66 0.46 -2.87 -8.08
CA ARG A 66 -0.16 -2.98 -6.75
C ARG A 66 -0.49 -1.60 -6.18
N MET A 67 0.41 -0.63 -6.34
CA MET A 67 0.16 0.73 -5.88
C MET A 67 -1.00 1.39 -6.65
N GLN A 68 -1.04 1.25 -7.97
CA GLN A 68 -2.15 1.73 -8.80
C GLN A 68 -3.48 1.08 -8.38
N SER A 69 -3.46 -0.23 -8.12
CA SER A 69 -4.64 -0.95 -7.63
C SER A 69 -5.10 -0.43 -6.26
N ALA A 70 -4.16 -0.20 -5.33
CA ALA A 70 -4.46 0.37 -4.02
C ALA A 70 -5.11 1.75 -4.15
N MET A 71 -4.52 2.61 -4.98
CA MET A 71 -5.05 3.96 -5.24
C MET A 71 -6.43 3.90 -5.88
N ARG A 72 -6.67 3.07 -6.90
CA ARG A 72 -8.00 2.96 -7.56
C ARG A 72 -9.10 2.46 -6.62
N VAL A 73 -8.78 1.60 -5.66
CA VAL A 73 -9.76 1.10 -4.68
C VAL A 73 -10.09 2.18 -3.64
N CYS A 74 -9.09 2.94 -3.21
CA CYS A 74 -9.30 3.97 -2.19
C CYS A 74 -9.80 5.31 -2.76
N CYS A 75 -9.39 5.61 -3.98
CA CYS A 75 -9.73 6.81 -4.74
C CYS A 75 -10.76 6.40 -5.80
N LYS A 76 -12.05 6.62 -5.52
CA LYS A 76 -13.07 6.45 -6.55
C LYS A 76 -12.86 7.55 -7.59
N PRO A 77 -12.63 7.23 -8.88
CA PRO A 77 -12.42 8.27 -9.88
C PRO A 77 -13.72 9.09 -10.05
N LEU A 78 -13.65 10.40 -9.82
CA LEU A 78 -14.75 11.35 -9.97
C LEU A 78 -14.54 12.31 -11.16
N LEU A 79 -13.29 12.51 -11.58
CA LEU A 79 -12.92 13.43 -12.65
C LEU A 79 -12.52 12.67 -13.93
N PRO A 80 -12.78 13.24 -15.12
CA PRO A 80 -12.22 12.72 -16.36
C PRO A 80 -10.69 12.71 -16.28
N GLY A 81 -10.07 11.65 -16.80
CA GLY A 81 -8.62 11.48 -16.74
C GLY A 81 -8.05 11.04 -15.38
N GLN A 82 -8.84 10.92 -14.31
CA GLN A 82 -8.31 10.57 -12.99
C GLN A 82 -7.67 9.17 -12.91
N SER A 83 -8.14 8.21 -13.70
CA SER A 83 -7.48 6.90 -13.79
C SER A 83 -6.05 7.00 -14.33
N LEU A 84 -5.83 7.87 -15.33
CA LEU A 84 -4.51 8.12 -15.90
C LEU A 84 -3.67 9.01 -14.97
N ALA A 85 -4.31 9.92 -14.23
CA ALA A 85 -3.67 10.68 -13.18
C ALA A 85 -3.11 9.77 -12.06
N ILE A 86 -3.87 8.75 -11.63
CA ILE A 86 -3.39 7.73 -10.68
C ILE A 86 -2.17 7.00 -11.24
N HIS A 87 -2.22 6.61 -12.52
CA HIS A 87 -1.09 5.95 -13.18
C HIS A 87 0.17 6.83 -13.13
N TRP A 88 0.07 8.09 -13.56
CA TRP A 88 1.18 9.04 -13.53
C TRP A 88 1.69 9.35 -12.13
N TYR A 89 0.77 9.49 -11.17
CA TYR A 89 1.12 9.74 -9.78
C TYR A 89 1.97 8.62 -9.18
N VAL A 90 1.58 7.36 -9.42
CA VAL A 90 2.38 6.20 -9.01
C VAL A 90 3.69 6.13 -9.77
N LYS A 91 3.67 6.39 -11.08
CA LYS A 91 4.87 6.31 -11.91
C LYS A 91 5.93 7.29 -11.42
N LEU A 92 5.56 8.55 -11.18
CA LEU A 92 6.49 9.60 -10.77
C LEU A 92 7.10 9.40 -9.37
N GLN A 93 6.50 8.58 -8.51
CA GLN A 93 7.12 8.19 -7.24
C GLN A 93 8.29 7.22 -7.42
N ASN A 94 8.40 6.55 -8.56
CA ASN A 94 9.52 5.68 -8.85
C ASN A 94 10.75 6.54 -9.22
N PRO A 95 11.85 6.48 -8.44
CA PRO A 95 13.06 7.26 -8.75
C PRO A 95 13.70 6.86 -10.08
N LEU A 96 13.41 5.66 -10.58
CA LEU A 96 13.93 5.15 -11.86
C LEU A 96 13.10 5.62 -13.08
N THR A 97 12.11 6.50 -12.89
CA THR A 97 11.33 7.05 -14.01
C THR A 97 12.22 7.82 -14.96
N THR A 98 12.20 7.41 -16.23
CA THR A 98 13.07 7.93 -17.29
C THR A 98 12.69 9.35 -17.71
N ALA A 99 13.60 10.05 -18.38
CA ALA A 99 13.33 11.38 -18.93
C ALA A 99 12.20 11.35 -19.97
N SER A 100 12.14 10.32 -20.81
CA SER A 100 11.08 10.14 -21.81
C SER A 100 9.70 10.02 -21.17
N GLU A 101 9.57 9.20 -20.11
CA GLU A 101 8.30 9.07 -19.37
C GLU A 101 7.88 10.38 -18.71
N ARG A 102 8.82 11.19 -18.23
CA ARG A 102 8.52 12.53 -17.68
C ARG A 102 8.05 13.50 -18.76
N ILE A 103 8.58 13.42 -19.97
CA ILE A 103 8.11 14.20 -21.12
C ILE A 103 6.69 13.76 -21.50
N ASP A 104 6.39 12.46 -21.50
CA ASP A 104 5.06 11.94 -21.80
C ASP A 104 4.03 12.36 -20.75
N PHE A 105 4.41 12.37 -19.47
CA PHE A 105 3.59 12.98 -18.42
C PHE A 105 3.29 14.45 -18.69
N ARG A 106 4.31 15.22 -19.08
CA ARG A 106 4.14 16.65 -19.37
C ARG A 106 3.20 16.87 -20.57
N ARG A 107 3.38 16.11 -21.64
CA ARG A 107 2.48 16.13 -22.81
C ARG A 107 1.05 15.80 -22.43
N TRP A 108 0.86 14.83 -21.55
CA TRP A 108 -0.47 14.49 -21.03
C TRP A 108 -1.07 15.65 -20.21
N LEU A 109 -0.29 16.31 -19.34
CA LEU A 109 -0.77 17.47 -18.59
C LEU A 109 -1.17 18.65 -19.50
N ASP A 110 -0.40 18.91 -20.54
CA ASP A 110 -0.62 20.06 -21.43
C ASP A 110 -1.76 19.83 -22.45
N SER A 111 -2.25 18.59 -22.62
CA SER A 111 -3.27 18.27 -23.63
C SER A 111 -4.70 18.66 -23.23
N ASP A 112 -4.99 18.75 -21.93
CA ASP A 112 -6.30 19.15 -21.39
C ASP A 112 -6.14 19.74 -19.99
N GLY A 113 -6.72 20.93 -19.74
CA GLY A 113 -6.72 21.56 -18.42
C GLY A 113 -7.38 20.71 -17.32
N ALA A 114 -8.31 19.81 -17.69
CA ALA A 114 -8.92 18.86 -16.75
C ALA A 114 -7.92 17.84 -16.18
N HIS A 115 -6.83 17.54 -16.89
CA HIS A 115 -5.80 16.59 -16.44
C HIS A 115 -5.05 17.10 -15.21
N LEU A 116 -4.76 18.41 -15.14
CA LEU A 116 -4.14 19.02 -13.97
C LEU A 116 -5.05 18.90 -12.73
N ALA A 117 -6.35 19.18 -12.90
CA ALA A 117 -7.33 19.02 -11.83
C ALA A 117 -7.44 17.57 -11.36
N ALA A 118 -7.45 16.61 -12.29
CA ALA A 118 -7.46 15.19 -11.99
C ALA A 118 -6.19 14.72 -11.25
N PHE A 119 -5.03 15.26 -11.60
CA PHE A 119 -3.76 15.01 -10.93
C PHE A 119 -3.75 15.56 -9.50
N HIS A 120 -4.15 16.82 -9.30
CA HIS A 120 -4.25 17.39 -7.95
C HIS A 120 -5.27 16.68 -7.07
N ALA A 121 -6.42 16.29 -7.62
CA ALA A 121 -7.40 15.52 -6.87
C ALA A 121 -6.83 14.17 -6.40
N THR A 122 -6.03 13.52 -7.25
CA THR A 122 -5.33 12.27 -6.91
C THR A 122 -4.32 12.48 -5.78
N GLU A 123 -3.55 13.58 -5.83
CA GLU A 123 -2.59 13.92 -4.77
C GLU A 123 -3.29 14.19 -3.42
N LEU A 124 -4.41 14.92 -3.44
CA LEU A 124 -5.19 15.19 -2.23
C LEU A 124 -5.72 13.89 -1.63
N GLN A 125 -6.26 12.99 -2.45
CA GLN A 125 -6.73 11.68 -2.01
C GLN A 125 -5.58 10.84 -1.44
N TRP A 126 -4.39 10.87 -2.04
CA TRP A 126 -3.22 10.20 -1.49
C TRP A 126 -2.82 10.71 -0.09
N ARG A 127 -2.86 12.03 0.11
CA ARG A 127 -2.59 12.64 1.42
C ARG A 127 -3.59 12.16 2.48
N GLN A 128 -4.87 12.07 2.11
CA GLN A 128 -5.93 11.57 3.01
C GLN A 128 -5.74 10.09 3.42
N LEU A 129 -4.97 9.30 2.67
CA LEU A 129 -4.70 7.90 3.01
C LEU A 129 -3.71 7.72 4.17
N LEU A 130 -2.99 8.77 4.59
CA LEU A 130 -2.01 8.65 5.66
C LEU A 130 -2.66 8.20 6.98
N ALA A 131 -3.67 8.93 7.45
CA ALA A 131 -4.33 8.65 8.72
C ALA A 131 -4.94 7.24 8.82
N PRO A 132 -5.64 6.69 7.80
CA PRO A 132 -6.12 5.31 7.84
C PRO A 132 -5.00 4.28 7.62
N ALA A 133 -3.92 4.60 6.87
CA ALA A 133 -2.75 3.74 6.76
C ALA A 133 -2.02 3.60 8.10
N THR A 134 -1.87 4.68 8.86
CA THR A 134 -1.28 4.65 10.21
C THR A 134 -2.09 3.76 11.16
N LEU A 135 -3.43 3.84 11.12
CA LEU A 135 -4.29 2.95 11.90
C LEU A 135 -4.11 1.48 11.49
N LEU A 136 -4.02 1.19 10.19
CA LEU A 136 -3.82 -0.16 9.68
C LEU A 136 -2.43 -0.71 10.01
N GLY A 137 -1.43 0.17 10.07
CA GLY A 137 -0.03 -0.16 10.29
C GLY A 137 0.43 -0.10 11.75
N HIS A 138 -0.46 0.17 12.72
CA HIS A 138 -0.06 0.44 14.11
C HIS A 138 0.76 -0.70 14.74
N ASP A 139 0.43 -1.95 14.43
CA ASP A 139 1.13 -3.14 14.92
C ASP A 139 2.44 -3.45 14.19
N ARG A 140 2.83 -2.60 13.23
CA ARG A 140 3.96 -2.80 12.31
C ARG A 140 4.00 -4.20 11.67
N TRP A 141 2.84 -4.85 11.52
CA TRP A 141 2.74 -6.19 10.94
C TRP A 141 3.34 -6.26 9.53
N HIS A 142 3.34 -5.16 8.79
CA HIS A 142 3.88 -5.07 7.44
C HIS A 142 5.39 -5.35 7.40
N HIS A 143 6.11 -5.06 8.49
CA HIS A 143 7.53 -5.36 8.69
C HIS A 143 7.81 -6.82 9.00
N LYS A 144 6.82 -7.55 9.54
CA LYS A 144 6.98 -8.97 9.86
C LYS A 144 7.06 -9.73 8.54
N ALA A 145 8.29 -9.94 8.08
CA ALA A 145 8.60 -11.03 7.15
C ALA A 145 7.92 -12.28 7.71
N ARG A 146 7.36 -13.14 6.85
CA ARG A 146 6.80 -14.44 7.29
C ARG A 146 7.88 -15.26 8.02
N GLN A 147 8.11 -15.00 9.29
CA GLN A 147 8.91 -15.83 10.20
C GLN A 147 8.00 -16.90 10.80
N GLY A 148 7.26 -17.60 9.95
CA GLY A 148 6.15 -18.43 10.39
C GLY A 148 5.76 -19.47 9.36
N LEU A 149 6.75 -20.24 8.86
CA LEU A 149 6.55 -21.66 8.52
C LEU A 149 7.88 -22.41 8.29
N SER A 150 8.91 -22.22 9.13
CA SER A 150 10.11 -23.06 9.05
C SER A 150 10.89 -23.02 10.35
N LEU A 151 10.58 -23.91 11.29
CA LEU A 151 11.48 -24.42 12.37
C LEU A 151 10.70 -25.19 13.47
N ARG A 152 9.69 -26.00 13.10
CA ARG A 152 9.12 -27.00 14.03
C ARG A 152 8.81 -28.35 13.37
N GLY A 153 9.36 -28.62 12.19
CA GLY A 153 9.12 -29.86 11.44
C GLY A 153 10.32 -30.80 11.29
N TRP A 154 11.53 -30.41 11.73
CA TRP A 154 12.76 -31.14 11.41
C TRP A 154 13.59 -31.58 12.63
N ALA A 155 13.11 -31.37 13.85
CA ALA A 155 13.82 -31.81 15.05
C ALA A 155 13.52 -33.27 15.47
N THR A 156 12.72 -34.03 14.70
CA THR A 156 12.44 -35.45 14.98
C THR A 156 13.00 -36.43 13.96
N ALA A 157 13.63 -35.97 12.87
CA ALA A 157 14.25 -36.87 11.88
C ALA A 157 15.70 -37.28 12.25
N GLY A 158 16.38 -36.52 13.10
CA GLY A 158 17.77 -36.79 13.51
C GLY A 158 17.91 -37.90 14.57
N LEU A 159 16.89 -38.11 15.41
CA LEU A 159 16.98 -39.10 16.49
C LEU A 159 16.65 -40.53 16.05
N ALA A 160 16.02 -40.72 14.89
CA ALA A 160 15.69 -42.05 14.36
C ALA A 160 16.86 -42.72 13.62
N MET A 161 17.82 -41.94 13.10
CA MET A 161 18.92 -42.51 12.31
C MET A 161 20.13 -42.95 13.15
N ALA A 162 20.30 -42.42 14.37
CA ALA A 162 21.40 -42.83 15.25
C ALA A 162 21.18 -44.23 15.87
N LEU A 163 19.93 -44.60 16.16
CA LEU A 163 19.59 -45.92 16.73
C LEU A 163 19.68 -47.07 15.71
N ALA A 164 19.55 -46.79 14.41
CA ALA A 164 19.65 -47.81 13.38
C ALA A 164 21.11 -48.24 13.11
N LEU A 165 22.09 -47.36 13.36
CA LEU A 165 23.50 -47.66 13.09
C LEU A 165 24.15 -48.47 14.22
N GLU A 166 23.69 -48.30 15.46
CA GLU A 166 24.22 -49.03 16.62
C GLU A 166 23.82 -50.51 16.62
N LEU A 167 22.66 -50.84 16.04
CA LEU A 167 22.17 -52.23 15.92
C LEU A 167 22.92 -53.04 14.86
N ILE A 168 23.49 -52.39 13.84
CA ILE A 168 24.23 -53.08 12.76
C ILE A 168 25.69 -53.35 13.17
N SER A 169 26.26 -52.52 14.04
CA SER A 169 27.64 -52.67 14.50
C SER A 169 27.85 -53.75 15.58
N GLN A 170 26.78 -54.23 16.24
CA GLN A 170 26.87 -55.34 17.21
C GLN A 170 26.71 -56.74 16.56
N SER A 171 26.37 -56.78 15.27
CA SER A 171 26.09 -58.02 14.51
C SER A 171 27.17 -58.38 13.48
N LEU A 172 28.35 -57.78 13.57
CA LEU A 172 29.52 -58.05 12.72
C LEU A 172 30.75 -58.38 13.57
#